data_AF-F9UAW0-F1
#
_entry.id   AF-F9UAW0-F1
#
_cell.length_a   1.000
_cell.length_b   1.000
_cell.length_c   1.000
_cell.angle_alpha   90.00
_cell.angle_beta   90.00
_cell.angle_gamma   90.00
#
_symmetry.space_group_name_H-M   'P 1'
#
loop_
_entity.id
_entity.type
_entity.pdbx_description
1 polymer ?
#
loop_
_entity_poly.entity_id
_entity_poly.type
_entity_poly.pdbx_seq_one_letter_code
_entity_poly.pdbx_strand_id
1 'polypeptide(L)'
;MPTYDYRCEANDRVLEVNHRMSESVTSWGDLCARTGTALGDTPADAPVHRLATGGNVISSKSLGSGNAPACATGACCPGGMCGLN
;
A
#
# COMPACT_ATOMS: atom_id res chain seq x y z
N MET A 1 3.43 -13.96 -18.78
CA MET A 1 3.88 -14.47 -17.47
C MET A 1 3.50 -13.42 -16.45
N PRO A 2 2.79 -13.77 -15.35
CA PRO A 2 2.28 -12.77 -14.41
C PRO A 2 3.43 -12.07 -13.69
N THR A 3 3.19 -10.82 -13.34
CA THR A 3 4.11 -9.99 -12.60
C THR A 3 3.54 -9.74 -11.21
N TYR A 4 4.39 -9.84 -10.19
CA TYR A 4 4.01 -9.72 -8.80
C TYR A 4 4.87 -8.66 -8.10
N ASP A 5 4.22 -7.80 -7.34
CA ASP A 5 4.87 -6.82 -6.48
C ASP A 5 5.15 -7.44 -5.11
N TYR A 6 6.36 -7.21 -4.60
CA TYR A 6 6.76 -7.64 -3.27
C TYR A 6 7.36 -6.46 -2.51
N ARG A 7 6.96 -6.32 -1.24
CA ARG A 7 7.49 -5.32 -0.33
C ARG A 7 8.38 -5.96 0.71
N CYS A 8 9.55 -5.40 0.95
CA CYS A 8 10.40 -5.76 2.08
C CYS A 8 10.08 -4.87 3.28
N GLU A 9 9.87 -5.47 4.47
CA GLU A 9 9.55 -4.70 5.68
C GLU A 9 10.79 -4.03 6.30
N ALA A 10 11.98 -4.54 6.01
CA ALA A 10 13.22 -4.01 6.59
C ALA A 10 13.63 -2.65 5.99
N ASN A 11 13.24 -2.36 4.75
CA ASN A 11 13.60 -1.14 4.04
C ASN A 11 12.41 -0.42 3.38
N ASP A 12 11.18 -0.93 3.57
CA ASP A 12 9.94 -0.45 2.95
C ASP A 12 9.98 -0.33 1.41
N ARG A 13 10.90 -1.04 0.74
CA ARG A 13 11.03 -1.02 -0.72
C ARG A 13 10.08 -2.03 -1.36
N VAL A 14 9.52 -1.63 -2.49
CA VAL A 14 8.69 -2.49 -3.34
C VAL A 14 9.47 -2.81 -4.61
N LEU A 15 9.52 -4.10 -4.95
CA LEU A 15 10.16 -4.60 -6.16
C LEU A 15 9.20 -5.51 -6.91
N GLU A 16 9.22 -5.36 -8.22
CA GLU A 16 8.38 -6.09 -9.16
C GLU A 16 9.16 -7.29 -9.72
N VAL A 17 8.59 -8.49 -9.66
CA VAL A 17 9.21 -9.73 -10.18
C VAL A 17 8.27 -10.46 -11.12
N ASN A 18 8.83 -10.96 -12.22
CA ASN A 18 8.13 -11.82 -13.16
C ASN A 18 8.51 -13.28 -12.92
N HIS A 19 7.60 -14.08 -12.37
CA HIS A 19 7.82 -15.50 -12.09
C HIS A 19 6.54 -16.32 -12.23
N ARG A 20 6.67 -17.65 -12.28
CA ARG A 20 5.50 -18.54 -12.34
C ARG A 20 4.80 -18.59 -10.99
N MET A 21 3.49 -18.83 -10.96
CA MET A 21 2.73 -19.02 -9.71
C MET A 21 3.26 -20.16 -8.83
N SER A 22 3.93 -21.15 -9.42
CA SER A 22 4.56 -22.28 -8.71
C SER A 22 5.82 -21.88 -7.94
N GLU A 23 6.37 -20.70 -8.20
CA GLU A 23 7.55 -20.18 -7.51
C GLU A 23 7.11 -19.25 -6.39
N SER A 24 7.69 -19.42 -5.20
CA SER A 24 7.41 -18.59 -4.03
C SER A 24 8.68 -17.84 -3.60
N VAL A 25 8.57 -16.53 -3.45
CA VAL A 25 9.64 -15.66 -2.95
C VAL A 25 9.28 -15.25 -1.52
N THR A 26 10.14 -15.58 -0.55
CA THR A 26 9.90 -15.29 0.88
C THR A 26 11.00 -14.44 1.51
N SER A 27 12.15 -14.31 0.84
CA SER A 27 13.31 -13.56 1.32
C SER A 27 13.76 -12.49 0.33
N TRP A 28 14.36 -11.42 0.87
CA TRP A 28 14.89 -10.31 0.08
C TRP A 28 16.01 -10.75 -0.87
N GLY A 29 16.86 -11.70 -0.45
CA GLY A 29 17.93 -12.22 -1.29
C GLY A 29 17.44 -12.92 -2.55
N ASP A 30 16.39 -13.75 -2.43
CA ASP A 30 15.80 -14.45 -3.58
C ASP A 30 15.15 -13.45 -4.55
N LEU A 31 14.51 -12.41 -3.99
CA LEU A 31 13.92 -11.32 -4.75
C LEU A 31 14.96 -10.50 -5.51
N CYS A 32 16.05 -10.11 -4.84
CA CYS A 32 17.19 -9.41 -5.44
C CYS A 32 17.83 -10.22 -6.57
N ALA A 33 18.03 -11.53 -6.37
CA ALA A 33 18.60 -12.42 -7.38
C ALA A 33 17.73 -12.49 -8.66
N ARG A 34 16.40 -12.49 -8.50
CA ARG A 34 15.45 -12.53 -9.63
C ARG A 34 15.34 -11.21 -10.38
N THR A 35 15.40 -10.09 -9.66
CA THR A 35 15.32 -8.74 -10.24
C THR A 35 16.67 -8.21 -10.74
N GLY A 36 17.77 -8.87 -10.40
CA GLY A 36 19.12 -8.35 -10.63
C GLY A 36 19.45 -7.14 -9.75
N THR A 37 18.73 -6.95 -8.64
CA THR A 37 18.94 -5.83 -7.71
C THR A 37 20.02 -6.18 -6.70
N ALA A 38 20.88 -5.23 -6.36
CA ALA A 38 21.85 -5.41 -5.27
C ALA A 38 21.16 -5.43 -3.90
N LEU A 39 21.55 -6.35 -3.03
CA LEU A 39 21.07 -6.45 -1.64
C LEU A 39 21.24 -5.12 -0.85
N GLY A 40 22.34 -4.41 -1.11
CA GLY A 40 22.70 -3.18 -0.39
C GLY A 40 22.89 -3.45 1.10
N ASP A 41 22.31 -2.58 1.93
CA ASP A 41 22.31 -2.68 3.40
C ASP A 41 21.23 -3.62 3.96
N THR A 42 20.32 -4.13 3.13
CA THR A 42 19.23 -4.98 3.60
C THR A 42 19.69 -6.45 3.67
N PRO A 43 19.48 -7.16 4.79
CA PRO A 43 19.91 -8.54 4.90
C PRO A 43 19.15 -9.44 3.92
N ALA A 44 19.83 -10.43 3.35
CA ALA A 44 19.24 -11.36 2.38
C ALA A 44 18.10 -12.22 2.97
N ASP A 45 18.16 -12.46 4.28
CA ASP A 45 17.15 -13.15 5.08
C ASP A 45 15.92 -12.28 5.38
N ALA A 46 15.95 -10.97 5.08
CA ALA A 46 14.83 -10.08 5.40
C ALA A 46 13.51 -10.60 4.81
N PRO A 47 12.43 -10.65 5.62
CA PRO A 47 11.14 -11.13 5.15
C PRO A 47 10.55 -10.18 4.11
N VAL A 48 9.95 -10.74 3.07
CA VAL A 48 9.24 -10.01 2.01
C VAL A 48 7.79 -10.48 1.89
N HIS A 49 6.90 -9.55 1.60
CA HIS A 49 5.46 -9.80 1.46
C HIS A 49 4.99 -9.48 0.06
N ARG A 50 4.32 -10.43 -0.58
CA ARG A 50 3.67 -10.21 -1.87
C ARG A 50 2.50 -9.25 -1.68
N LEU A 51 2.56 -8.10 -2.36
CA LEU A 51 1.43 -7.21 -2.49
C LEU A 51 0.49 -7.82 -3.52
N ALA A 52 -0.71 -8.21 -3.09
CA ALA A 52 -1.75 -8.58 -4.04
C ALA A 52 -2.16 -7.30 -4.79
N THR A 53 -1.95 -7.27 -6.11
CA THR A 53 -2.22 -6.12 -7.00
C THR A 53 -3.73 -5.84 -7.19
N GLY A 54 -4.54 -5.92 -6.13
CA GLY A 54 -5.98 -5.72 -6.22
C GLY A 54 -6.64 -5.62 -4.85
N GLY A 55 -6.59 -4.43 -4.26
CA GLY A 55 -7.44 -4.08 -3.10
C GLY A 55 -6.70 -3.35 -1.98
N ASN A 56 -6.39 -2.08 -2.21
CA ASN A 56 -6.35 -1.04 -1.18
C ASN A 56 -5.56 -1.38 0.11
N VAL A 57 -4.24 -1.42 0.05
CA VAL A 57 -3.41 -1.24 1.26
C VAL A 57 -3.43 0.25 1.66
N ILE A 58 -4.54 0.69 2.28
CA ILE A 58 -4.46 1.89 3.13
C ILE A 58 -3.65 1.48 4.34
N SER A 59 -2.36 1.80 4.32
CA SER A 59 -1.55 1.77 5.54
C SER A 59 -2.23 2.74 6.52
N SER A 60 -2.71 2.20 7.64
CA SER A 60 -3.35 2.97 8.71
C SER A 60 -2.41 4.02 9.33
N LYS A 61 -1.11 4.01 9.00
CA LYS A 61 -0.16 5.09 9.32
C LYS A 61 -0.38 6.39 8.52
N SER A 62 -1.17 6.39 7.45
CA SER A 62 -1.59 7.62 6.74
C SER A 62 -2.96 8.15 7.19
N LEU A 63 -3.57 7.58 8.23
CA LEU A 63 -4.72 8.18 8.92
C LEU A 63 -4.27 8.91 10.19
N GLY A 64 -3.09 9.54 10.13
CA GLY A 64 -2.68 10.56 11.07
C GLY A 64 -3.11 11.93 10.55
N SER A 65 -4.35 12.30 10.79
CA SER A 65 -4.77 13.68 11.13
C SER A 65 -6.26 13.68 11.37
N GLY A 66 -6.63 13.70 12.65
CA GLY A 66 -7.98 14.03 13.05
C GLY A 66 -8.33 15.42 12.52
N ASN A 67 -9.29 15.46 11.60
CA ASN A 67 -10.16 16.60 11.44
C ASN A 67 -11.45 16.08 10.80
N ALA A 68 -12.39 15.65 11.63
CA ALA A 68 -13.79 15.71 11.23
C ALA A 68 -14.03 17.14 10.71
N PRO A 69 -14.57 17.36 9.49
CA PRO A 69 -15.04 18.68 9.16
C PRO A 69 -16.23 18.94 10.09
N ALA A 70 -15.99 19.70 11.15
CA ALA A 70 -17.03 20.38 11.87
C ALA A 70 -17.71 21.33 10.87
N CYS A 71 -18.81 20.89 10.28
CA CYS A 71 -19.70 21.80 9.57
C CYS A 71 -20.47 22.62 10.62
N ALA A 72 -19.77 23.57 11.23
CA ALA A 72 -20.38 24.66 11.98
C ALA A 72 -20.33 25.93 11.13
N THR A 73 -21.52 26.40 10.76
CA THR A 73 -21.91 27.81 10.65
C THR A 73 -21.29 28.64 9.51
N GLY A 74 -22.12 28.97 8.50
CA GLY A 74 -21.85 30.14 7.65
C GLY A 74 -22.42 30.13 6.23
N ALA A 75 -23.71 30.45 6.09
CA ALA A 75 -24.35 31.21 5.00
C ALA A 75 -23.92 30.97 3.52
N CYS A 76 -24.79 30.30 2.74
CA CYS A 76 -25.19 30.66 1.35
C CYS A 76 -26.25 29.64 0.82
N CYS A 77 -27.56 29.80 1.08
CA CYS A 77 -28.65 30.24 0.16
C CYS A 77 -28.90 29.37 -1.10
N PRO A 78 -30.08 29.36 -1.76
CA PRO A 78 -31.46 29.66 -1.33
C PRO A 78 -32.49 28.62 -1.88
N GLY A 79 -33.48 28.19 -1.10
CA GLY A 79 -34.66 27.53 -1.69
C GLY A 79 -35.25 26.36 -0.92
N GLY A 80 -36.33 26.64 -0.19
CA GLY A 80 -37.54 25.82 -0.20
C GLY A 80 -37.45 24.41 0.39
N MET A 81 -37.68 24.28 1.69
CA MET A 81 -38.94 23.79 2.26
C MET A 81 -38.69 23.34 3.70
N CYS A 82 -39.28 24.07 4.66
CA CYS A 82 -39.46 23.59 6.01
C CYS A 82 -40.92 23.12 6.06
N GLY A 83 -41.14 21.81 6.09
CA GLY A 83 -42.46 21.19 6.17
C GLY A 83 -42.44 20.00 7.12
N LEU A 84 -42.60 20.28 8.41
CA LEU A 84 -42.98 19.29 9.41
C LEU A 84 -44.22 19.84 10.13
N ASN A 85 -45.38 19.27 9.79
CA ASN A 85 -46.53 19.17 10.69
C ASN A 85 -46.63 17.69 11.08
#